data_AF-A0A0C2WJ30-F1
#
_entry.id   AF-A0A0C2WJ30-F1
#
_cell.length_a   1.000
_cell.length_b   1.000
_cell.length_c   1.000
_cell.angle_alpha   90.00
_cell.angle_beta   90.00
_cell.angle_gamma   90.00
#
_symmetry.space_group_name_H-M   'P 1'
#
loop_
_entity.id
_entity.type
_entity.pdbx_description
1 polymer ?
#
loop_
_entity_poly.entity_id
_entity_poly.type
_entity_poly.pdbx_seq_one_letter_code
_entity_poly.pdbx_strand_id
1 'polypeptide(L)' 'VVRDVRTRWNYTHAMIRRAQLLQEAIDDWVFKTPGLRTLLLTEDEWNSLGEIADILEVRSIDNVIVMSSPNM' A
#
# COMPACT_ATOMS: atom_id res chain seq x y z
N VAL A 1 23.35 6.73 9.48
CA VAL A 1 22.32 7.23 8.55
C VAL A 1 21.68 6.04 7.86
N VAL A 2 20.45 5.66 8.24
CA VAL A 2 19.67 4.67 7.49
C VAL A 2 19.15 5.40 6.25
N ARG A 3 19.65 5.05 5.07
CA ARG A 3 19.16 5.61 3.81
C ARG A 3 17.89 4.88 3.45
N ASP A 4 16.82 5.63 3.22
CA ASP A 4 15.56 5.09 2.75
C ASP A 4 15.78 4.42 1.38
N VAL A 5 15.72 3.09 1.36
CA VAL A 5 15.95 2.32 0.13
C VAL A 5 14.64 2.38 -0.65
N ARG A 6 14.56 3.36 -1.56
CA ARG A 6 13.42 3.65 -2.45
C ARG A 6 12.82 2.44 -3.19
N THR A 7 13.44 1.27 -3.17
CA THR A 7 13.18 0.16 -4.08
C THR A 7 12.72 -1.15 -3.43
N ARG A 8 12.53 -1.25 -2.11
CA ARG A 8 11.99 -2.50 -1.52
C ARG A 8 10.57 -2.37 -0.98
N TRP A 9 10.31 -1.38 -0.13
CA TRP A 9 8.98 -1.24 0.50
C TRP A 9 7.99 -0.44 -0.35
N ASN A 10 8.49 0.43 -1.24
CA ASN A 10 7.66 1.11 -2.24
C ASN A 10 6.99 0.15 -3.22
N TYR A 11 7.62 -0.99 -3.55
CA TYR A 11 7.01 -1.99 -4.43
C TYR A 11 5.86 -2.72 -3.74
N THR A 12 6.03 -3.10 -2.46
CA THR A 12 4.93 -3.71 -1.69
C THR A 12 3.77 -2.75 -1.55
N HIS A 13 4.02 -1.48 -1.20
CA HIS A 13 2.98 -0.45 -1.17
C HIS A 13 2.26 -0.31 -2.53
N ALA A 14 3.02 -0.12 -3.61
CA ALA A 14 2.45 0.03 -4.96
C ALA A 14 1.69 -1.23 -5.42
N MET A 15 2.17 -2.42 -5.07
CA MET A 15 1.50 -3.68 -5.37
C MET A 15 0.17 -3.76 -4.64
N ILE A 16 0.12 -3.44 -3.35
CA ILE A 16 -1.12 -3.49 -2.57
C ILE A 16 -2.13 -2.47 -3.10
N ARG A 17 -1.71 -1.21 -3.34
CA ARG A 17 -2.60 -0.19 -3.92
C ARG A 17 -3.15 -0.60 -5.28
N ARG A 18 -2.31 -1.22 -6.12
CA ARG A 18 -2.74 -1.73 -7.41
C ARG A 18 -3.70 -2.92 -7.27
N ALA A 19 -3.47 -3.81 -6.29
CA ALA A 19 -4.38 -4.91 -5.99
C ALA A 19 -5.75 -4.39 -5.52
N GLN A 20 -5.79 -3.41 -4.61
CA GLN A 20 -7.05 -2.77 -4.17
C GLN A 20 -7.82 -2.12 -5.32
N LEU A 21 -7.12 -1.43 -6.25
CA LEU A 21 -7.75 -0.87 -7.44
C LEU A 21 -8.39 -1.95 -8.35
N LEU A 22 -7.84 -3.16 -8.33
CA LEU A 22 -8.26 -4.29 -9.15
C LEU A 22 -9.05 -5.34 -8.36
N GLN A 23 -9.51 -5.01 -7.15
CA GLN A 23 -10.10 -5.98 -6.21
C GLN A 23 -11.20 -6.82 -6.85
N GLU A 24 -12.21 -6.19 -7.46
CA GLU A 24 -13.31 -6.91 -8.11
C GLU A 24 -12.84 -7.87 -9.20
N ALA A 25 -11.87 -7.46 -10.01
CA ALA A 25 -11.32 -8.29 -11.08
C ALA A 25 -10.48 -9.45 -10.54
N ILE A 26 -9.75 -9.24 -9.44
CA ILE A 26 -8.98 -10.27 -8.74
C ILE A 26 -9.93 -11.29 -8.12
N ASP A 27 -10.96 -10.83 -7.40
CA ASP A 27 -11.93 -11.71 -6.73
C ASP A 27 -12.69 -12.56 -7.76
N ASP A 28 -13.14 -11.97 -8.87
CA ASP A 28 -13.77 -12.70 -9.97
C ASP A 28 -12.84 -13.73 -10.61
N TRP A 29 -11.58 -13.36 -10.86
CA TRP A 29 -10.58 -14.26 -11.45
C TRP A 29 -10.23 -15.44 -10.53
N VAL A 30 -10.02 -15.18 -9.24
CA VAL A 30 -9.71 -16.20 -8.23
C VAL A 30 -10.89 -17.15 -8.04
N PHE A 31 -12.12 -16.62 -7.98
CA PHE A 31 -13.33 -17.43 -7.87
C PHE A 31 -13.51 -18.36 -9.08
N LYS A 32 -13.26 -17.85 -10.29
CA LYS A 32 -13.34 -18.60 -11.57
C LYS A 32 -12.21 -19.60 -11.76
N THR A 33 -11.12 -19.52 -10.99
CA THR A 33 -9.95 -20.40 -11.11
C THR A 33 -9.89 -21.39 -9.94
N PRO A 34 -10.36 -22.66 -10.08
CA PRO A 34 -10.58 -23.56 -8.95
C PRO A 34 -9.37 -23.77 -8.04
N GLY A 35 -8.16 -23.82 -8.60
CA GLY A 35 -6.92 -24.00 -7.82
C GLY A 35 -6.47 -22.78 -7.02
N LEU A 36 -7.07 -21.60 -7.25
CA LEU A 36 -6.73 -20.36 -6.56
C LEU A 36 -7.75 -19.98 -5.49
N ARG A 37 -8.92 -20.65 -5.42
CA ARG A 37 -10.01 -20.27 -4.50
C ARG A 37 -9.60 -20.18 -3.04
N THR A 38 -8.59 -20.93 -2.61
CA THR A 38 -8.03 -20.85 -1.25
C THR A 38 -7.28 -19.56 -0.96
N LEU A 39 -7.00 -18.75 -1.99
CA LEU A 39 -6.36 -17.44 -1.92
C LEU A 39 -7.36 -16.30 -2.01
N LEU A 40 -8.67 -16.59 -2.08
CA LEU A 40 -9.70 -15.55 -2.06
C LEU A 40 -9.64 -14.85 -0.70
N LEU A 41 -9.48 -13.53 -0.73
CA LEU A 41 -9.43 -12.73 0.47
C LEU A 41 -10.83 -12.37 0.92
N THR A 42 -11.04 -12.38 2.22
CA THR A 42 -12.21 -11.80 2.87
C THR A 42 -12.15 -10.27 2.84
N GLU A 43 -13.30 -9.63 3.08
CA GLU A 43 -13.37 -8.17 3.18
C GLU A 43 -12.42 -7.62 4.26
N ASP A 44 -12.34 -8.29 5.42
CA ASP A 44 -11.44 -7.91 6.51
C ASP A 44 -9.95 -8.03 6.13
N GLU A 45 -9.58 -9.03 5.34
CA GLU A 45 -8.21 -9.18 4.82
C GLU A 45 -7.88 -8.09 3.79
N TRP A 46 -8.83 -7.73 2.93
CA TRP A 46 -8.70 -6.59 2.01
C TRP A 46 -8.52 -5.26 2.76
N ASN A 47 -9.27 -5.06 3.84
CA ASN A 47 -9.14 -3.90 4.72
C ASN A 47 -7.76 -3.87 5.40
N SER A 48 -7.33 -5.02 5.94
CA SER A 48 -6.00 -5.18 6.57
C SER A 48 -4.86 -4.87 5.59
N LEU A 49 -4.99 -5.27 4.32
CA LEU A 49 -4.02 -4.88 3.28
C LEU A 49 -3.98 -3.36 3.08
N GLY A 50 -5.13 -2.68 3.14
CA GLY A 50 -5.21 -1.22 3.10
C GLY A 50 -4.45 -0.55 4.24
N GLU A 51 -4.66 -1.03 5.48
CA GLU A 51 -3.95 -0.53 6.66
C GLU A 51 -2.44 -0.72 6.53
N ILE A 52 -2.00 -1.89 6.02
CA ILE A 52 -0.57 -2.15 5.74
C ILE A 52 -0.04 -1.16 4.69
N ALA A 53 -0.80 -0.90 3.63
CA ALA A 53 -0.40 0.07 2.61
C ALA A 53 -0.27 1.48 3.20
N ASP A 54 -1.17 1.90 4.09
CA ASP A 54 -1.09 3.19 4.79
C ASP A 54 0.17 3.29 5.66
N ILE A 55 0.55 2.21 6.36
CA ILE A 55 1.79 2.16 7.17
C ILE A 55 3.03 2.26 6.27
N LEU A 56 2.98 1.65 5.09
CA LEU A 56 4.09 1.65 4.13
C LEU A 56 4.19 2.94 3.32
N GLU A 57 3.24 3.87 3.46
CA GLU A 57 3.28 5.16 2.77
C GLU A 57 4.44 6.02 3.28
N VAL A 58 5.41 6.27 2.40
CA VAL A 58 6.55 7.15 2.71
C VAL A 58 6.07 8.60 2.77
N ARG A 59 5.95 9.14 3.99
CA ARG A 59 5.71 10.57 4.20
C ARG A 59 7.03 11.32 4.21
N SER A 60 7.26 12.16 3.20
CA SER A 60 8.42 13.08 3.19
C SER A 60 8.27 14.10 4.34
N ILE A 61 9.30 14.21 5.19
CA ILE A 61 9.40 15.21 6.28
C ILE A 61 9.54 16.65 5.74
N ASP A 62 9.69 16.82 4.41
CA ASP A 62 9.92 18.12 3.76
C ASP A 62 8.81 19.17 4.02
N ASN A 63 7.63 18.76 4.50
CA ASN A 63 6.54 19.69 4.84
C ASN A 63 6.62 20.28 6.26
N VAL A 64 7.57 19.88 7.12
CA VAL A 64 7.62 20.37 8.51
C VAL A 64 8.56 21.57 8.68
N ILE A 65 9.55 21.77 7.81
CA ILE A 65 10.61 22.79 8.02
C ILE A 65 10.24 24.18 7.47
N VAL A 66 9.22 24.32 6.61
CA VAL A 66 8.89 25.62 5.98
C VAL A 66 8.09 26.55 6.90
N MET A 67 7.59 26.09 8.06
CA MET A 67 6.81 26.94 8.99
C MET A 67 7.62 27.57 10.13
N SER A 68 8.95 27.40 10.16
CA SER A 68 9.81 27.91 11.24
C SER A 68 10.91 28.87 10.76
N SER A 69 10.59 29.76 9.81
CA SER A 69 11.40 30.97 9.59
C SER A 69 10.69 32.17 10.22
N PRO A 70 11.22 32.74 11.32
CA PRO A 70 10.75 34.02 11.81
C PRO A 70 11.14 35.09 10.79
N ASN A 71 10.17 35.92 10.41
CA ASN A 71 10.38 37.08 9.56
C ASN A 71 11.53 37.94 10.11
N MET A 72 12.47 38.25 9.22
CA MET A 72 13.54 39.25 9.40
C MET A 72 12.94 40.65 9.58
#